data_AF-A0A7Z0HXK6-F1
#
_entry.id   AF-A0A7Z0HXK6-F1
#
_cell.length_a   1.000
_cell.length_b   1.000
_cell.length_c   1.000
_cell.angle_alpha   90.00
_cell.angle_beta   90.00
_cell.angle_gamma   90.00
#
_symmetry.space_group_name_H-M   'P 1'
#
loop_
_entity.id
_entity.type
_entity.pdbx_description
1 polymer ?
#
loop_
_entity_poly.entity_id
_entity_poly.type
_entity_poly.pdbx_seq_one_letter_code
_entity_poly.pdbx_strand_id
1 'polypeptide(L)'
;MTPPPSPPPSPPRNPGWMKLLLAVSLALNLGVAGVLGGLALRHAADAPPPDLQRGAAPQGLSLRHAVAALPDAERRALRQSWRADMQTARQEAPATPPVADVLALLRADDLDQTALRAALEAPQARAVAAGRAGAALLVAQLAEMDPAARAAYADRLEERLTEGRSRWRGRPGGG
;
A
#
# COMPACT_ATOMS: atom_id res chain seq x y z
N MET A 1 -21.79 67.10 -25.54
CA MET A 1 -21.18 66.73 -24.24
C MET A 1 -21.58 65.29 -23.95
N THR A 2 -20.64 64.35 -24.02
CA THR A 2 -20.86 62.93 -23.69
C THR A 2 -20.40 62.66 -22.24
N PRO A 3 -21.14 61.88 -21.44
CA PRO A 3 -20.75 61.58 -20.06
C PRO A 3 -19.56 60.59 -20.00
N PRO A 4 -18.75 60.61 -18.91
CA PRO A 4 -17.60 59.73 -18.76
C PRO A 4 -18.01 58.27 -18.47
N PRO A 5 -17.17 57.28 -18.81
CA PRO A 5 -17.45 55.87 -18.58
C PRO A 5 -17.34 55.48 -17.09
N SER A 6 -18.22 54.58 -16.66
CA SER A 6 -18.27 54.03 -15.29
C SER A 6 -17.14 53.03 -15.01
N PRO A 7 -16.65 52.94 -13.76
CA PRO A 7 -15.58 52.01 -13.38
C PRO A 7 -16.07 50.55 -13.37
N PRO A 8 -15.16 49.58 -13.61
CA PRO A 8 -15.51 48.16 -13.65
C PRO A 8 -15.85 47.60 -12.25
N PRO A 9 -16.74 46.60 -12.15
CA PRO A 9 -17.11 45.98 -10.88
C PRO A 9 -15.97 45.17 -10.29
N SER A 10 -15.82 45.26 -8.95
CA SER A 10 -14.80 44.52 -8.19
C SER A 10 -15.19 43.04 -7.98
N PRO A 11 -14.24 42.09 -8.01
CA PRO A 11 -14.55 40.66 -7.88
C PRO A 11 -15.00 40.29 -6.47
N PRO A 12 -15.89 39.29 -6.31
CA PRO A 12 -16.41 38.88 -5.01
C PRO A 12 -15.31 38.27 -4.13
N ARG A 13 -15.19 38.74 -2.88
CA ARG A 13 -14.25 38.23 -1.88
C ARG A 13 -14.93 37.14 -1.05
N ASN A 14 -14.44 35.91 -1.14
CA ASN A 14 -14.90 34.81 -0.28
C ASN A 14 -14.57 35.12 1.19
N PRO A 15 -15.55 35.01 2.12
CA PRO A 15 -15.35 35.43 3.49
C PRO A 15 -14.45 34.45 4.25
N GLY A 16 -13.41 34.98 4.91
CA GLY A 16 -12.32 34.19 5.49
C GLY A 16 -12.72 33.15 6.55
N TRP A 17 -13.88 33.33 7.21
CA TRP A 17 -14.41 32.37 8.18
C TRP A 17 -14.77 31.02 7.54
N MET A 18 -15.14 31.02 6.26
CA MET A 18 -15.46 29.80 5.53
C MET A 18 -14.20 28.98 5.22
N LYS A 19 -13.06 29.66 4.98
CA LYS A 19 -11.75 29.01 4.84
C LYS A 19 -11.29 28.38 6.16
N LEU A 20 -11.56 29.04 7.29
CA LEU A 20 -11.21 28.54 8.61
C LEU A 20 -12.02 27.30 9.00
N LEU A 21 -13.34 27.31 8.79
CA LEU A 21 -14.19 26.13 9.04
C LEU A 21 -13.79 24.94 8.17
N LEU A 22 -13.47 25.19 6.89
CA LEU A 22 -13.00 24.16 5.98
C LEU A 22 -11.66 23.58 6.44
N ALA A 23 -10.72 24.42 6.88
CA ALA A 23 -9.42 24.00 7.39
C ALA A 23 -9.57 23.12 8.66
N VAL A 24 -10.47 23.49 9.57
CA VAL A 24 -10.72 22.73 10.81
C VAL A 24 -11.39 21.37 10.52
N SER A 25 -12.41 21.35 9.66
CA SER A 25 -13.07 20.09 9.24
C SER A 25 -12.10 19.16 8.52
N LEU A 26 -11.22 19.73 7.68
CA LEU A 26 -10.20 18.97 6.97
C LEU A 26 -9.14 18.42 7.94
N ALA A 27 -8.67 19.22 8.91
CA ALA A 27 -7.72 18.77 9.92
C ALA A 27 -8.27 17.62 10.78
N LEU A 28 -9.56 17.68 11.14
CA LEU A 28 -10.21 16.63 11.91
C LEU A 28 -10.33 15.33 11.11
N ASN A 29 -10.76 15.40 9.85
CA ASN A 29 -10.83 14.23 8.97
C ASN A 29 -9.44 13.61 8.72
N LEU A 30 -8.41 14.44 8.56
CA LEU A 30 -7.02 13.99 8.40
C LEU A 30 -6.43 13.41 9.68
N GLY A 31 -6.79 13.93 10.85
CA GLY A 31 -6.43 13.35 12.15
C GLY A 31 -6.98 11.92 12.30
N VAL A 32 -8.24 11.72 11.92
CA VAL A 32 -8.87 10.38 11.91
C VAL A 32 -8.18 9.45 10.91
N ALA A 33 -7.94 9.90 9.68
CA ALA A 33 -7.24 9.11 8.67
C ALA A 33 -5.79 8.78 9.06
N GLY A 34 -5.08 9.71 9.71
CA GLY A 34 -3.72 9.53 10.18
C GLY A 34 -3.63 8.57 11.37
N VAL A 35 -4.58 8.61 12.31
CA VAL A 35 -4.66 7.65 13.42
C VAL A 35 -4.97 6.25 12.90
N LEU A 36 -5.96 6.10 12.01
CA LEU A 36 -6.31 4.81 11.41
C LEU A 36 -5.20 4.25 10.52
N GLY A 37 -4.58 5.09 9.69
CA GLY A 37 -3.42 4.74 8.88
C GLY A 37 -2.19 4.41 9.72
N GLY A 38 -1.95 5.15 10.80
CA GLY A 38 -0.86 4.92 11.75
C GLY A 38 -1.01 3.62 12.53
N LEU A 39 -2.23 3.27 12.97
CA LEU A 39 -2.52 1.96 13.58
C LEU A 39 -2.36 0.83 12.56
N ALA A 40 -2.81 1.01 11.32
CA ALA A 40 -2.63 0.03 10.25
C ALA A 40 -1.14 -0.19 9.90
N LEU A 41 -0.33 0.87 9.87
CA LEU A 41 1.11 0.80 9.63
C LEU A 41 1.87 0.17 10.82
N ARG A 42 1.50 0.53 12.06
CA ARG A 42 2.07 -0.06 13.28
C ARG A 42 1.71 -1.55 13.40
N HIS A 43 0.49 -1.94 13.03
CA HIS A 43 0.14 -3.34 12.92
C HIS A 43 0.77 -4.02 11.70
N ALA A 44 0.99 -3.37 10.55
CA ALA A 44 1.70 -3.97 9.41
C ALA A 44 3.21 -4.15 9.63
N ALA A 45 3.81 -3.45 10.61
CA ALA A 45 5.20 -3.66 11.02
C ALA A 45 5.38 -4.95 11.84
N ASP A 46 4.36 -5.35 12.61
CA ASP A 46 4.33 -6.54 13.47
C ASP A 46 3.43 -7.68 12.96
N ALA A 47 2.53 -7.41 12.02
CA ALA A 47 1.63 -8.37 11.39
C ALA A 47 2.04 -8.63 9.93
N PRO A 48 1.79 -9.83 9.39
CA PRO A 48 2.03 -10.11 7.98
C PRO A 48 1.26 -9.11 7.11
N PRO A 49 1.79 -8.74 5.93
CA PRO A 49 1.22 -7.70 5.08
C PRO A 49 -0.26 -7.97 4.80
N PRO A 50 -1.12 -6.92 4.84
CA PRO A 50 -2.55 -7.07 4.72
C PRO A 50 -2.92 -7.71 3.38
N ASP A 51 -3.92 -8.58 3.42
CA ASP A 51 -4.62 -9.09 2.25
C ASP A 51 -5.08 -7.92 1.38
N LEU A 52 -4.38 -7.65 0.29
CA LEU A 52 -4.89 -6.87 -0.84
C LEU A 52 -5.89 -7.68 -1.69
N GLN A 53 -6.58 -8.66 -1.10
CA GLN A 53 -7.62 -9.45 -1.76
C GLN A 53 -8.81 -9.65 -0.83
N ARG A 54 -9.54 -8.57 -0.56
CA ARG A 54 -10.97 -8.70 -0.22
C ARG A 54 -11.70 -9.16 -1.48
N GLY A 55 -11.98 -10.46 -1.62
CA GLY A 55 -13.11 -10.93 -2.44
C GLY A 55 -12.89 -12.05 -3.45
N ALA A 56 -11.67 -12.48 -3.77
CA ALA A 56 -11.44 -13.58 -4.70
C ALA A 56 -10.72 -14.74 -4.00
N ALA A 57 -11.29 -15.94 -4.05
CA ALA A 57 -10.51 -17.15 -3.76
C ALA A 57 -9.28 -17.14 -4.68
N PRO A 58 -8.05 -17.18 -4.14
CA PRO A 58 -6.89 -17.01 -4.99
C PRO A 58 -6.74 -18.26 -5.85
N GLN A 59 -6.93 -18.11 -7.16
CA GLN A 59 -6.59 -19.15 -8.14
C GLN A 59 -5.06 -19.27 -8.35
N GLY A 60 -4.24 -18.53 -7.59
CA GLY A 60 -2.78 -18.50 -7.74
C GLY A 60 -2.01 -18.51 -6.41
N LEU A 61 -0.79 -19.06 -6.47
CA LEU A 61 0.20 -19.00 -5.39
C LEU A 61 0.63 -17.55 -5.17
N SER A 62 0.48 -17.03 -3.95
CA SER A 62 1.01 -15.72 -3.57
C SER A 62 2.33 -15.90 -2.81
N LEU A 63 3.21 -14.91 -2.90
CA LEU A 63 4.46 -14.91 -2.14
C LEU A 63 4.20 -15.03 -0.63
N ARG A 64 3.08 -14.49 -0.14
CA ARG A 64 2.67 -14.65 1.26
C ARG A 64 2.33 -16.09 1.61
N HIS A 65 1.60 -16.80 0.73
CA HIS A 65 1.32 -18.23 0.95
C HIS A 65 2.61 -19.04 1.00
N ALA A 66 3.53 -18.77 0.07
CA ALA A 66 4.82 -19.44 -0.01
C ALA A 66 5.68 -19.19 1.25
N VAL A 67 5.84 -17.92 1.67
CA VAL A 67 6.60 -17.58 2.88
C VAL A 67 5.95 -18.15 4.16
N ALA A 68 4.62 -18.24 4.22
CA ALA A 68 3.92 -18.77 5.39
C ALA A 68 4.07 -20.29 5.57
N ALA A 69 4.47 -21.02 4.52
CA ALA A 69 4.77 -22.46 4.58
C ALA A 69 6.19 -22.77 5.08
N LEU A 70 7.07 -21.76 5.16
CA LEU A 70 8.40 -21.92 5.75
C LEU A 70 8.32 -22.19 7.26
N PRO A 71 9.24 -23.02 7.79
CA PRO A 71 9.47 -23.15 9.23
C PRO A 71 9.69 -21.79 9.90
N ASP A 72 9.34 -21.70 11.17
CA ASP A 72 9.39 -20.45 11.94
C ASP A 72 10.76 -19.76 11.95
N ALA A 73 11.84 -20.55 12.04
CA ALA A 73 13.21 -20.04 12.03
C ALA A 73 13.57 -19.42 10.68
N GLU A 74 13.35 -20.15 9.59
CA GLU A 74 13.60 -19.70 8.21
C GLU A 74 12.73 -18.49 7.85
N ARG A 75 11.46 -18.51 8.26
CA ARG A 75 10.56 -17.37 8.07
C ARG A 75 11.05 -16.11 8.79
N ARG A 76 11.66 -16.24 9.97
CA ARG A 76 12.27 -15.11 10.69
C ARG A 76 13.53 -14.62 9.97
N ALA A 77 14.40 -15.53 9.54
CA ALA A 77 15.61 -15.19 8.79
C ALA A 77 15.27 -14.45 7.49
N LEU A 78 14.32 -14.97 6.71
CA LEU A 78 13.83 -14.32 5.49
C LEU A 78 13.25 -12.92 5.75
N ARG A 79 12.52 -12.72 6.86
CA ARG A 79 12.01 -11.38 7.21
C ARG A 79 13.13 -10.41 7.57
N GLN A 80 14.20 -10.88 8.21
CA GLN A 80 15.35 -10.05 8.57
C GLN A 80 16.13 -9.63 7.32
N SER A 81 16.43 -10.57 6.41
CA SER A 81 17.10 -10.26 5.15
C SER A 81 16.27 -9.31 4.29
N TRP A 82 14.97 -9.57 4.15
CA TRP A 82 14.07 -8.68 3.42
C TRP A 82 14.07 -7.27 4.03
N ARG A 83 13.98 -7.12 5.36
CA ARG A 83 14.02 -5.79 6.01
C ARG A 83 15.32 -5.04 5.72
N ALA A 84 16.46 -5.73 5.73
CA ALA A 84 17.75 -5.14 5.38
C ALA A 84 17.76 -4.65 3.92
N ASP A 85 17.34 -5.50 2.98
CA ASP A 85 17.28 -5.14 1.55
C ASP A 85 16.33 -3.98 1.29
N MET A 86 15.17 -3.94 1.96
CA MET A 86 14.22 -2.83 1.84
C MET A 86 14.74 -1.55 2.48
N GLN A 87 15.57 -1.64 3.52
CA GLN A 87 16.18 -0.46 4.11
C GLN A 87 17.18 0.16 3.14
N THR A 88 18.01 -0.64 2.48
CA THR A 88 18.92 -0.19 1.41
C THR A 88 18.15 0.37 0.23
N ALA A 89 17.15 -0.36 -0.30
CA ALA A 89 16.34 0.09 -1.43
C ALA A 89 15.55 1.38 -1.13
N ARG A 90 15.14 1.61 0.13
CA ARG A 90 14.50 2.88 0.55
C ARG A 90 15.46 4.07 0.51
N GLN A 91 16.75 3.86 0.76
CA GLN A 91 17.75 4.93 0.69
C GLN A 91 18.04 5.32 -0.76
N GLU A 92 17.93 4.38 -1.70
CA GLU A 92 18.24 4.58 -3.11
C GLU A 92 17.03 4.99 -3.97
N ALA A 93 15.80 4.64 -3.57
CA ALA A 93 14.60 4.86 -4.38
C ALA A 93 13.93 6.24 -4.13
N PRO A 94 13.45 6.93 -5.19
CA PRO A 94 12.77 8.23 -5.06
C PRO A 94 11.50 8.11 -4.21
N ALA A 95 11.43 8.83 -3.08
CA ALA A 95 10.37 8.72 -2.06
C ALA A 95 8.95 8.70 -2.68
N THR A 96 8.05 7.90 -2.11
CA THR A 96 6.62 7.99 -2.50
C THR A 96 6.15 9.38 -2.11
N PRO A 97 5.53 10.15 -3.02
CA PRO A 97 5.08 11.48 -2.68
C PRO A 97 4.10 11.41 -1.51
N PRO A 98 4.25 12.30 -0.51
CA PRO A 98 3.25 12.48 0.54
C PRO A 98 1.84 12.58 -0.04
N VAL A 99 0.85 12.05 0.67
CA VAL A 99 -0.58 12.18 0.28
C VAL A 99 -0.96 13.65 0.09
N ALA A 100 -0.36 14.55 0.87
CA ALA A 100 -0.57 16.00 0.73
C ALA A 100 -0.20 16.52 -0.67
N ASP A 101 0.86 16.00 -1.28
CA ASP A 101 1.34 16.45 -2.60
C ASP A 101 0.40 15.97 -3.70
N VAL A 102 -0.10 14.73 -3.60
CA VAL A 102 -1.14 14.21 -4.49
C VAL A 102 -2.42 15.04 -4.38
N LEU A 103 -2.81 15.40 -3.16
CA LEU A 103 -3.99 16.25 -2.93
C LEU A 103 -3.77 17.68 -3.45
N ALA A 104 -2.55 18.20 -3.45
CA ALA A 104 -2.24 19.50 -4.03
C ALA A 104 -2.37 19.47 -5.56
N LEU A 105 -1.85 18.42 -6.21
CA LEU A 105 -2.00 18.21 -7.66
C LEU A 105 -3.47 18.15 -8.09
N LEU A 106 -4.32 17.51 -7.29
CA LEU A 106 -5.77 17.39 -7.57
C LEU A 106 -6.55 18.70 -7.32
N ARG A 107 -5.99 19.65 -6.57
CA ARG A 107 -6.63 20.93 -6.22
C ARG A 107 -6.13 22.10 -7.06
N ALA A 108 -5.15 21.89 -7.92
CA ALA A 108 -4.63 22.91 -8.83
C ALA A 108 -5.69 23.30 -9.89
N ASP A 109 -5.66 24.56 -10.33
CA ASP A 109 -6.58 25.06 -11.35
C ASP A 109 -6.37 24.33 -12.70
N ASP A 110 -5.12 23.98 -13.02
CA ASP A 110 -4.75 23.12 -14.14
C ASP A 110 -4.23 21.77 -13.66
N LEU A 111 -4.76 20.68 -14.23
CA LEU A 111 -4.35 19.32 -13.87
C LEU A 111 -3.04 18.93 -14.56
N ASP A 112 -1.95 18.87 -13.78
CA ASP A 112 -0.71 18.23 -14.23
C ASP A 112 -0.87 16.70 -14.26
N GLN A 113 -1.30 16.19 -15.41
CA GLN A 113 -1.52 14.76 -15.64
C GLN A 113 -0.22 13.95 -15.53
N THR A 114 0.93 14.55 -15.81
CA THR A 114 2.22 13.87 -15.77
C THR A 114 2.65 13.65 -14.33
N ALA A 115 2.57 14.69 -13.49
CA ALA A 115 2.88 14.60 -12.07
C ALA A 115 1.91 13.66 -11.34
N LEU A 116 0.60 13.74 -11.64
CA LEU A 116 -0.39 12.86 -11.03
C LEU A 116 -0.15 11.39 -11.39
N ARG A 117 0.14 11.08 -12.67
CA ARG A 117 0.46 9.71 -13.11
C ARG A 117 1.67 9.17 -12.37
N ALA A 118 2.77 9.94 -12.32
CA ALA A 118 3.98 9.52 -11.62
C ALA A 118 3.72 9.24 -10.13
N ALA A 119 2.91 10.06 -9.48
CA ALA A 119 2.56 9.86 -8.07
C ALA A 119 1.72 8.59 -7.82
N LEU A 120 0.83 8.24 -8.75
CA LEU A 120 -0.01 7.03 -8.66
C LEU A 120 0.77 5.76 -9.02
N GLU A 121 1.77 5.85 -9.89
CA GLU A 121 2.60 4.71 -10.32
C GLU A 121 3.73 4.38 -9.31
N ALA A 122 4.23 5.38 -8.58
CA ALA A 122 5.35 5.19 -7.64
C ALA A 122 5.10 4.10 -6.56
N PRO A 123 3.91 4.01 -5.92
CA PRO A 123 3.59 2.90 -5.01
C PRO A 123 3.58 1.54 -5.70
N GLN A 124 3.08 1.45 -6.94
CA GLN A 124 2.99 0.19 -7.69
C GLN A 124 4.38 -0.30 -8.08
N ALA A 125 5.22 0.59 -8.61
CA ALA A 125 6.61 0.27 -8.96
C ALA A 125 7.38 -0.27 -7.75
N ARG A 126 7.22 0.35 -6.57
CA ARG A 126 7.77 -0.16 -5.31
C ARG A 126 7.25 -1.53 -4.93
N ALA A 127 5.94 -1.76 -5.02
CA ALA A 127 5.34 -3.04 -4.68
C ALA A 127 5.86 -4.17 -5.58
N VAL A 128 6.00 -3.91 -6.89
CA VAL A 128 6.57 -4.86 -7.84
C VAL A 128 8.04 -5.16 -7.52
N ALA A 129 8.85 -4.12 -7.27
CA ALA A 129 10.25 -4.30 -6.89
C ALA A 129 10.41 -5.11 -5.60
N ALA A 130 9.62 -4.78 -4.57
CA ALA A 130 9.61 -5.51 -3.30
C ALA A 130 9.17 -6.97 -3.48
N GLY A 131 8.16 -7.23 -4.32
CA GLY A 131 7.71 -8.58 -4.64
C GLY A 131 8.80 -9.41 -5.33
N ARG A 132 9.54 -8.82 -6.28
CA ARG A 132 10.67 -9.49 -6.95
C ARG A 132 11.80 -9.81 -5.99
N ALA A 133 12.19 -8.86 -5.14
CA ALA A 133 13.23 -9.07 -4.14
C ALA A 133 12.85 -10.19 -3.15
N GLY A 134 11.62 -10.15 -2.63
CA GLY A 134 11.12 -11.19 -1.72
C GLY A 134 11.05 -12.58 -2.37
N ALA A 135 10.66 -12.66 -3.65
CA ALA A 135 10.68 -13.92 -4.40
C ALA A 135 12.10 -14.47 -4.58
N ALA A 136 13.07 -13.61 -4.90
CA ALA A 136 14.47 -14.01 -5.01
C ALA A 136 15.03 -14.54 -3.69
N LEU A 137 14.76 -13.86 -2.57
CA LEU A 137 15.17 -14.31 -1.24
C LEU A 137 14.54 -15.67 -0.87
N LEU A 138 13.25 -15.86 -1.18
CA LEU A 138 12.60 -17.14 -0.93
C LEU A 138 13.25 -18.27 -1.74
N VAL A 139 13.52 -18.05 -3.03
CA VAL A 139 14.20 -19.03 -3.87
C VAL A 139 15.58 -19.37 -3.32
N ALA A 140 16.35 -18.38 -2.86
CA ALA A 140 17.65 -18.60 -2.24
C ALA A 140 17.54 -19.47 -0.97
N GLN A 141 16.58 -19.18 -0.09
CA GLN A 141 16.33 -20.01 1.10
C GLN A 141 15.94 -21.46 0.74
N LEU A 142 15.06 -21.65 -0.24
CA LEU A 142 14.69 -22.99 -0.69
C LEU A 142 15.85 -23.75 -1.34
N ALA A 143 16.78 -23.04 -1.99
CA ALA A 143 17.98 -23.63 -2.59
C ALA A 143 18.97 -24.15 -1.54
N GLU A 144 19.01 -23.55 -0.35
CA GLU A 144 19.85 -24.00 0.78
C GLU A 144 19.28 -25.24 1.49
N MET A 145 17.98 -25.51 1.35
CA MET A 145 17.34 -26.69 1.93
C MET A 145 17.79 -27.96 1.22
N ASP A 146 17.94 -29.04 1.98
CA ASP A 146 18.09 -30.38 1.39
C ASP A 146 16.77 -30.83 0.71
N PRO A 147 16.82 -31.90 -0.12
CA PRO A 147 15.63 -32.38 -0.82
C PRO A 147 14.47 -32.81 0.09
N ALA A 148 14.75 -33.40 1.25
CA ALA A 148 13.71 -33.85 2.18
C ALA A 148 13.03 -32.67 2.87
N ALA A 149 13.80 -31.65 3.25
CA ALA A 149 13.32 -30.41 3.83
C ALA A 149 12.44 -29.62 2.83
N ARG A 150 12.81 -29.59 1.54
CA ARG A 150 11.96 -29.01 0.48
C ARG A 150 10.67 -29.80 0.26
N ALA A 151 10.70 -31.13 0.32
CA ALA A 151 9.49 -31.95 0.21
C ALA A 151 8.52 -31.64 1.35
N ALA A 152 9.01 -31.62 2.60
CA ALA A 152 8.21 -31.23 3.76
C ALA A 152 7.66 -29.79 3.67
N TYR A 153 8.40 -28.87 3.03
CA TYR A 153 7.90 -27.53 2.74
C TYR A 153 6.74 -27.54 1.73
N ALA A 154 6.84 -28.34 0.68
CA ALA A 154 5.79 -28.49 -0.32
C ALA A 154 4.49 -29.03 0.31
N ASP A 155 4.59 -30.04 1.18
CA ASP A 155 3.44 -30.61 1.90
C ASP A 155 2.73 -29.54 2.75
N ARG A 156 3.50 -28.75 3.52
CA ARG A 156 2.94 -27.63 4.31
C ARG A 156 2.30 -26.57 3.42
N LEU A 157 2.87 -26.29 2.25
CA LEU A 157 2.30 -25.33 1.32
C LEU A 157 0.97 -25.82 0.76
N GLU A 158 0.89 -27.09 0.37
CA GLU A 158 -0.32 -27.73 -0.13
C GLU A 158 -1.44 -27.76 0.92
N GLU A 159 -1.11 -28.14 2.16
CA GLU A 159 -2.05 -28.16 3.28
C GLU A 159 -2.68 -26.76 3.47
N ARG A 160 -1.85 -25.72 3.54
CA ARG A 160 -2.32 -24.34 3.72
C ARG A 160 -3.19 -23.83 2.57
N LEU A 161 -2.85 -24.19 1.33
CA LEU A 161 -3.64 -23.80 0.16
C LEU A 161 -5.02 -24.51 0.15
N THR A 162 -5.06 -25.74 0.65
CA THR A 162 -6.28 -26.54 0.75
C THR A 162 -7.19 -26.05 1.89
N GLU A 163 -6.63 -25.73 3.05
CA GLU A 163 -7.34 -25.13 4.18
C GLU A 163 -7.95 -23.76 3.82
N GLY A 164 -7.21 -22.90 3.12
CA GLY A 164 -7.72 -21.61 2.67
C GLY A 164 -8.96 -21.75 1.77
N ARG A 165 -8.97 -22.79 0.93
CA ARG A 165 -10.09 -23.11 0.03
C ARG A 165 -11.31 -23.64 0.77
N SER A 166 -11.12 -24.50 1.77
CA SER A 166 -12.23 -25.07 2.55
C SER A 166 -12.93 -24.02 3.39
N ARG A 167 -12.18 -23.11 4.04
CA ARG A 167 -12.74 -21.99 4.82
C ARG A 167 -13.58 -21.03 3.99
N TRP A 168 -13.23 -20.84 2.71
CA TRP A 168 -14.01 -19.99 1.80
C TRP A 168 -15.32 -20.64 1.36
N ARG A 169 -15.31 -21.95 1.06
CA ARG A 169 -16.53 -22.69 0.65
C ARG A 169 -17.55 -22.86 1.77
N GLY A 170 -17.12 -22.81 3.04
CA GLY A 170 -17.99 -22.97 4.21
C GLY A 170 -18.70 -21.69 4.68
N ARG A 171 -18.49 -20.54 4.04
CA ARG A 171 -19.16 -19.28 4.42
C ARG A 171 -20.50 -19.20 3.70
N PRO A 172 -21.66 -19.39 4.38
CA PRO A 172 -22.96 -19.19 3.74
C PRO A 172 -23.04 -17.74 3.25
N GLY A 173 -23.39 -17.58 1.97
CA GLY A 173 -23.55 -16.27 1.35
C GLY A 173 -24.55 -15.45 2.15
N GLY A 174 -24.07 -14.33 2.73
CA GLY A 174 -24.95 -13.34 3.33
C GLY A 174 -25.78 -12.70 2.23
N GLY A 175 -27.08 -13.01 2.22
CA GLY A 175 -28.10 -12.24 1.51
C GLY A 175 -28.37 -10.91 2.21
#